data_AF-A0A9W9SEZ9-F1
#
_entry.id   AF-A0A9W9SEZ9-F1
#
_cell.length_a   1.000
_cell.length_b   1.000
_cell.length_c   1.000
_cell.angle_alpha   90.00
_cell.angle_beta   90.00
_cell.angle_gamma   90.00
#
_symmetry.space_group_name_H-M   'P 1'
#
loop_
_entity.id
_entity.type
_entity.pdbx_description
1 polymer ?
#
loop_
_entity_poly.entity_id
_entity_poly.type
_entity_poly.pdbx_seq_one_letter_code
_entity_poly.pdbx_strand_id
1 'polypeptide(L)'
;MSFYPSQTTSVIVTADLDPIHTSRLYLRPLTVADAAAIFEIRRRQDVADWLWPKVPHKDISESEAVITKKTFTTPDASGAVGRKFFFAIIRSEDPSQRVIGGAGINALSPAPSVGYNIHPDFWGKGYATEAVAGIIDAWWKLDRMGFEGIVPDLEKEKLYAACNRANVGSMKVLQRTGFGIYHEESIEGDVVALFELENPTG
;
A
#
# COMPACT_ATOMS: atom_id res chain seq x y z
N MET A 1 -14.86 -11.98 -0.85
CA MET A 1 -14.79 -11.80 0.62
C MET A 1 -13.51 -11.03 0.90
N SER A 2 -13.56 -10.02 1.78
CA SER A 2 -12.34 -9.39 2.27
C SER A 2 -11.84 -10.18 3.48
N PHE A 3 -10.52 -10.34 3.57
CA PHE A 3 -9.83 -11.09 4.61
C PHE A 3 -9.65 -10.28 5.90
N TYR A 4 -9.80 -8.96 5.82
CA TYR A 4 -9.60 -8.07 6.96
C TYR A 4 -10.88 -7.91 7.80
N PRO A 5 -10.74 -7.78 9.14
CA PRO A 5 -11.81 -7.36 10.02
C PRO A 5 -12.46 -6.06 9.54
N SER A 6 -13.74 -5.89 9.84
CA SER A 6 -14.43 -4.61 9.60
C SER A 6 -14.02 -3.57 10.62
N GLN A 7 -13.54 -2.43 10.15
CA GLN A 7 -13.15 -1.27 10.95
C GLN A 7 -13.60 0.00 10.25
N THR A 8 -14.33 0.85 10.96
CA THR A 8 -14.62 2.20 10.45
C THR A 8 -13.35 3.02 10.43
N THR A 9 -12.99 3.52 9.25
CA THR A 9 -11.82 4.38 9.04
C THR A 9 -12.27 5.64 8.34
N SER A 10 -12.09 6.80 8.98
CA SER A 10 -12.45 8.09 8.41
C SER A 10 -11.26 9.03 8.54
N VAL A 11 -10.60 9.23 7.40
CA VAL A 11 -9.32 9.92 7.27
C VAL A 11 -9.42 10.99 6.20
N ILE A 12 -8.90 12.18 6.49
CA ILE A 12 -8.89 13.29 5.55
C ILE A 12 -7.70 13.11 4.63
N VAL A 13 -7.98 12.79 3.37
CA VAL A 13 -6.97 12.72 2.30
C VAL A 13 -7.13 13.94 1.40
N THR A 14 -6.13 14.81 1.38
CA THR A 14 -6.16 16.02 0.57
C THR A 14 -6.11 15.69 -0.93
N ALA A 15 -6.55 16.64 -1.77
CA ALA A 15 -6.44 16.53 -3.22
C ALA A 15 -4.97 16.48 -3.66
N ASP A 16 -4.18 17.36 -3.05
CA ASP A 16 -2.76 17.53 -3.28
C ASP A 16 -2.03 16.91 -2.08
N LEU A 17 -1.55 15.68 -2.26
CA LEU A 17 -0.71 15.01 -1.27
C LEU A 17 0.75 15.41 -1.49
N ASP A 18 1.38 15.90 -0.43
CA ASP A 18 2.80 16.18 -0.44
C ASP A 18 3.60 14.87 -0.66
N PRO A 19 4.69 14.92 -1.43
CA PRO A 19 5.59 13.79 -1.53
C PRO A 19 6.21 13.43 -0.18
N ILE A 20 6.45 12.13 0.05
CA ILE A 20 7.13 11.64 1.23
C ILE A 20 8.62 11.49 0.90
N HIS A 21 9.47 12.14 1.68
CA HIS A 21 10.91 12.04 1.59
C HIS A 21 11.44 11.13 2.68
N THR A 22 12.28 10.18 2.28
CA THR A 22 13.03 9.30 3.18
C THR A 22 14.53 9.50 2.94
N SER A 23 15.39 8.74 3.61
CA SER A 23 16.84 8.86 3.45
C SER A 23 17.31 8.60 2.01
N ARG A 24 16.67 7.68 1.28
CA ARG A 24 17.07 7.25 -0.07
C ARG A 24 15.95 7.32 -1.09
N LEU A 25 14.70 7.50 -0.67
CA LEU A 25 13.54 7.49 -1.56
C LEU A 25 12.77 8.81 -1.55
N TYR A 26 12.26 9.13 -2.73
CA TYR A 26 11.26 10.14 -3.00
C TYR A 26 9.97 9.43 -3.41
N LEU A 27 8.91 9.55 -2.60
CA LEU A 27 7.62 8.93 -2.86
C LEU A 27 6.63 10.02 -3.25
N ARG A 28 6.23 10.08 -4.52
CA ARG A 28 5.23 11.05 -4.99
C ARG A 28 3.90 10.37 -5.33
N PRO A 29 2.77 11.09 -5.32
CA PRO A 29 1.49 10.51 -5.68
C PRO A 29 1.52 9.74 -7.01
N LEU A 30 0.91 8.55 -7.02
CA LEU A 30 0.85 7.65 -8.17
C LEU A 30 -0.26 8.07 -9.13
N THR A 31 0.11 8.33 -10.37
CA THR A 31 -0.79 8.80 -11.43
C THR A 31 -0.92 7.77 -12.55
N VAL A 32 -1.92 7.92 -13.41
CA VAL A 32 -2.08 7.02 -14.59
C VAL A 32 -0.91 7.15 -15.57
N ALA A 33 -0.18 8.27 -15.57
CA ALA A 33 1.03 8.43 -16.38
C ALA A 33 2.16 7.46 -15.98
N ASP A 34 2.10 6.91 -14.76
CA ASP A 34 3.05 5.90 -14.27
C ASP A 34 2.76 4.49 -14.78
N ALA A 35 1.68 4.29 -15.55
CA ALA A 35 1.24 2.97 -15.97
C ALA A 35 2.30 2.20 -16.76
N ALA A 36 3.09 2.88 -17.60
CA ALA A 36 4.18 2.24 -18.33
C ALA A 36 5.26 1.67 -17.38
N ALA A 37 5.64 2.43 -16.34
CA ALA A 37 6.62 1.96 -15.36
C ALA A 37 6.06 0.85 -14.47
N ILE A 38 4.80 0.95 -14.06
CA ILE A 38 4.11 -0.11 -13.31
C ILE A 38 3.93 -1.37 -14.17
N PHE A 39 3.68 -1.23 -15.47
CA PHE A 39 3.61 -2.33 -16.41
C PHE A 39 4.93 -3.08 -16.50
N GLU A 40 6.07 -2.38 -16.61
CA GLU A 40 7.39 -3.02 -16.63
C GLU A 40 7.68 -3.88 -15.39
N ILE A 41 7.06 -3.54 -14.25
CA ILE A 41 7.12 -4.35 -13.03
C ILE A 41 6.13 -5.52 -13.11
N ARG A 42 4.86 -5.24 -13.41
CA ARG A 42 3.75 -6.21 -13.31
C ARG A 42 3.65 -7.19 -14.48
N ARG A 43 4.33 -6.93 -15.61
CA ARG A 43 4.43 -7.86 -16.74
C ARG A 43 5.38 -9.04 -16.50
N ARG A 44 6.16 -8.99 -15.42
CA ARG A 44 7.14 -10.03 -15.11
C ARG A 44 6.50 -11.13 -14.28
N GLN A 45 6.79 -12.39 -14.64
CA GLN A 45 6.25 -13.54 -13.94
C GLN A 45 6.72 -13.59 -12.48
N ASP A 46 8.00 -13.32 -12.23
CA ASP A 46 8.59 -13.31 -10.89
C ASP A 46 7.92 -12.30 -9.93
N VAL A 47 7.33 -11.23 -10.46
CA VAL A 47 6.50 -10.29 -9.70
C VAL A 47 5.07 -10.81 -9.59
N ALA A 48 4.47 -11.23 -10.71
CA ALA A 48 3.08 -11.67 -10.77
C ALA A 48 2.77 -12.84 -9.84
N ASP A 49 3.72 -13.75 -9.62
CA ASP A 49 3.59 -14.89 -8.70
C ASP A 49 3.22 -14.48 -7.27
N TRP A 50 3.50 -13.22 -6.90
CA TRP A 50 3.23 -12.66 -5.57
C TRP A 50 2.03 -11.70 -5.52
N LEU A 51 1.30 -11.56 -6.62
CA LEU A 51 0.16 -10.65 -6.75
C LEU A 51 -1.14 -11.45 -6.84
N TRP A 52 -2.26 -10.80 -6.52
CA TRP A 52 -3.59 -11.31 -6.84
C TRP A 52 -4.27 -10.40 -7.89
N PRO A 53 -4.71 -10.96 -9.03
CA PRO A 53 -4.46 -12.33 -9.51
C PRO A 53 -2.97 -12.57 -9.85
N LYS A 54 -2.51 -13.83 -9.82
CA LYS A 54 -1.14 -14.26 -10.14
C LYS A 54 -0.85 -14.29 -11.65
N VAL A 55 -1.27 -13.24 -12.36
CA VAL A 55 -1.17 -13.17 -13.82
C VAL A 55 -0.39 -11.91 -14.20
N PRO A 56 0.69 -12.04 -14.99
CA PRO A 56 1.40 -10.89 -15.48
C PRO A 56 0.52 -10.00 -16.33
N HIS A 57 0.74 -8.69 -16.23
CA HIS A 57 0.03 -7.76 -17.08
C HIS A 57 0.42 -7.95 -18.55
N LYS A 58 -0.57 -7.90 -19.44
CA LYS A 58 -0.37 -8.10 -20.90
C LYS A 58 -0.01 -6.82 -21.63
N ASP A 59 -0.54 -5.70 -21.15
CA ASP A 59 -0.31 -4.38 -21.72
C ASP A 59 -0.39 -3.28 -20.65
N ILE A 60 -0.13 -2.04 -21.07
CA ILE A 60 -0.13 -0.86 -20.19
C ILE A 60 -1.53 -0.57 -19.63
N SER A 61 -2.60 -0.87 -20.38
CA SER A 61 -3.97 -0.57 -19.96
C SER A 61 -4.41 -1.37 -18.73
N GLU A 62 -3.92 -2.60 -18.57
CA GLU A 62 -4.13 -3.37 -17.34
C GLU A 62 -3.47 -2.71 -16.12
N SER A 63 -2.34 -2.03 -16.33
CA SER A 63 -1.65 -1.25 -15.28
C SER A 63 -2.39 0.06 -14.96
N GLU A 64 -2.90 0.76 -15.98
CA GLU A 64 -3.76 1.93 -15.80
C GLU A 64 -5.01 1.58 -14.97
N ALA A 65 -5.64 0.45 -15.26
CA ALA A 65 -6.80 -0.04 -14.52
C ALA A 65 -6.46 -0.31 -13.05
N VAL A 66 -5.32 -0.94 -12.77
CA VAL A 66 -4.87 -1.17 -11.38
C VAL A 66 -4.56 0.14 -10.65
N ILE A 67 -3.93 1.11 -11.32
CA ILE A 67 -3.65 2.44 -10.74
C ILE A 67 -4.97 3.17 -10.42
N THR A 68 -5.97 3.06 -11.28
CA THR A 68 -7.29 3.66 -11.09
C THR A 68 -8.05 3.02 -9.93
N LYS A 69 -7.93 1.69 -9.77
CA LYS A 69 -8.51 0.95 -8.64
C LYS A 69 -7.95 1.34 -7.27
N LYS A 70 -6.80 2.05 -7.21
CA LYS A 70 -6.27 2.59 -5.94
C LYS A 70 -7.03 3.80 -5.42
N THR A 71 -7.89 4.40 -6.26
CA THR A 71 -8.75 5.50 -5.82
C THR A 71 -9.83 4.95 -4.90
N PHE A 72 -9.99 5.57 -3.74
CA PHE A 72 -11.00 5.18 -2.76
C PHE A 72 -12.39 5.51 -3.30
N THR A 73 -13.25 4.51 -3.32
CA THR A 73 -14.63 4.62 -3.81
C THR A 73 -15.66 4.36 -2.72
N THR A 74 -15.25 3.81 -1.57
CA THR A 74 -16.14 3.59 -0.44
C THR A 74 -16.55 4.94 0.15
N PRO A 75 -17.86 5.24 0.23
CA PRO A 75 -18.34 6.44 0.90
C PRO A 75 -17.82 6.51 2.34
N ASP A 76 -17.16 7.61 2.67
CA ASP A 76 -16.79 7.96 4.03
C ASP A 76 -17.25 9.39 4.34
N ALA A 77 -17.36 9.73 5.62
CA ALA A 77 -17.72 11.09 6.02
C ALA A 77 -16.57 12.08 5.78
N SER A 78 -15.32 11.60 5.69
CA SER A 78 -14.09 12.39 5.58
C SER A 78 -13.83 13.00 4.21
N GLY A 79 -14.57 12.59 3.17
CA GLY A 79 -14.36 13.08 1.81
C GLY A 79 -13.15 12.44 1.11
N ALA A 80 -12.75 11.23 1.53
CA ALA A 80 -11.68 10.49 0.88
C ALA A 80 -12.15 9.82 -0.43
N VAL A 81 -13.46 9.79 -0.70
CA VAL A 81 -14.00 9.34 -1.99
C VAL A 81 -13.36 10.12 -3.14
N GLY A 82 -12.85 9.42 -4.14
CA GLY A 82 -12.14 10.01 -5.27
C GLY A 82 -10.68 10.37 -4.98
N ARG A 83 -10.19 10.13 -3.76
CA ARG A 83 -8.79 10.31 -3.36
C ARG A 83 -8.00 9.01 -3.41
N LYS A 84 -6.68 9.11 -3.34
CA LYS A 84 -5.76 7.96 -3.36
C LYS A 84 -4.61 8.25 -2.41
N PHE A 85 -4.28 7.30 -1.55
CA PHE A 85 -3.06 7.34 -0.74
C PHE A 85 -2.08 6.26 -1.23
N PHE A 86 -1.58 6.43 -2.46
CA PHE A 86 -0.68 5.48 -3.10
C PHE A 86 0.35 6.26 -3.92
N PHE A 87 1.62 5.87 -3.76
CA PHE A 87 2.76 6.64 -4.21
C PHE A 87 3.63 5.82 -5.14
N ALA A 88 4.20 6.46 -6.16
CA ALA A 88 5.28 5.93 -6.97
C ALA A 88 6.60 6.07 -6.18
N ILE A 89 7.41 5.02 -6.19
CA ILE A 89 8.68 4.96 -5.48
C ILE A 89 9.79 5.32 -6.45
N ILE A 90 10.58 6.35 -6.12
CA ILE A 90 11.72 6.82 -6.90
C ILE A 90 12.92 6.92 -5.96
N ARG A 91 14.12 6.60 -6.43
CA ARG A 91 15.35 6.83 -5.65
C ARG A 91 15.69 8.31 -5.68
N SER A 92 15.95 8.91 -4.52
CA SER A 92 16.23 10.34 -4.39
C SER A 92 17.47 10.79 -5.18
N GLU A 93 18.46 9.92 -5.31
CA GLU A 93 19.70 10.16 -6.06
C GLU A 93 19.57 10.01 -7.58
N ASP A 94 18.43 9.50 -8.08
CA ASP A 94 18.27 9.13 -9.49
C ASP A 94 17.78 10.33 -10.31
N PRO A 95 18.64 10.97 -11.13
CA PRO A 95 18.25 12.14 -11.91
C PRO A 95 17.22 11.82 -13.00
N SER A 96 17.08 10.54 -13.38
CA SER A 96 16.08 10.11 -14.36
C SER A 96 14.66 10.03 -13.77
N GLN A 97 14.54 10.12 -12.44
CA GLN A 97 13.29 9.90 -11.70
C GLN A 97 12.59 8.58 -12.06
N ARG A 98 13.37 7.54 -12.38
CA ARG A 98 12.83 6.21 -12.68
C ARG A 98 11.97 5.71 -11.52
N VAL A 99 10.72 5.38 -11.83
CA VAL A 99 9.83 4.68 -10.90
C VAL A 99 10.30 3.24 -10.76
N ILE A 100 10.63 2.86 -9.53
CA ILE A 100 11.12 1.51 -9.18
C ILE A 100 10.06 0.66 -8.48
N GLY A 101 8.87 1.20 -8.25
CA GLY A 101 7.80 0.52 -7.53
C GLY A 101 6.66 1.46 -7.13
N GLY A 102 5.73 0.93 -6.35
CA GLY A 102 4.68 1.71 -5.71
C GLY A 102 4.37 1.18 -4.32
N ALA A 103 3.93 2.06 -3.42
CA ALA A 103 3.48 1.70 -2.07
C ALA A 103 2.37 2.63 -1.58
N GLY A 104 1.48 2.13 -0.74
CA GLY A 104 0.39 2.92 -0.17
C GLY A 104 -0.73 2.08 0.43
N ILE A 105 -1.88 2.72 0.63
CA ILE A 105 -3.11 2.08 1.10
C ILE A 105 -3.97 1.67 -0.09
N ASN A 106 -4.30 0.38 -0.17
CA ASN A 106 -5.05 -0.21 -1.29
C ASN A 106 -6.53 0.20 -1.28
N ALA A 107 -7.13 0.25 -0.11
CA ALA A 107 -8.54 0.53 0.12
C ALA A 107 -8.75 0.90 1.59
N LEU A 108 -9.84 1.60 1.90
CA LEU A 108 -10.26 1.92 3.28
C LEU A 108 -11.21 0.89 3.87
N SER A 109 -11.86 0.09 3.02
CA SER A 109 -12.92 -0.85 3.40
C SER A 109 -12.55 -2.29 3.00
N PRO A 110 -12.84 -3.27 3.87
CA PRO A 110 -13.46 -3.14 5.20
C PRO A 110 -12.51 -2.58 6.28
N ALA A 111 -11.21 -2.44 5.97
CA ALA A 111 -10.21 -1.77 6.78
C ALA A 111 -9.04 -1.27 5.89
N PRO A 112 -8.26 -0.27 6.34
CA PRO A 112 -7.14 0.27 5.58
C PRO A 112 -6.03 -0.79 5.47
N SER A 113 -5.62 -1.09 4.24
CA SER A 113 -4.60 -2.11 3.99
C SER A 113 -3.42 -1.60 3.18
N VAL A 114 -2.21 -1.87 3.65
CA VAL A 114 -0.96 -1.53 2.96
C VAL A 114 -0.73 -2.49 1.80
N GLY A 115 -0.29 -1.96 0.66
CA GLY A 115 0.20 -2.73 -0.47
C GLY A 115 1.41 -2.07 -1.09
N TYR A 116 2.30 -2.87 -1.66
CA TYR A 116 3.48 -2.37 -2.37
C TYR A 116 3.98 -3.37 -3.41
N ASN A 117 4.75 -2.87 -4.38
CA ASN A 117 5.54 -3.66 -5.32
C ASN A 117 6.86 -2.93 -5.63
N ILE A 118 7.89 -3.71 -5.92
CA ILE A 118 9.22 -3.19 -6.30
C ILE A 118 9.69 -3.96 -7.53
N HIS A 119 10.33 -3.26 -8.47
CA HIS A 119 10.97 -3.87 -9.62
C HIS A 119 12.10 -4.83 -9.17
N PRO A 120 12.22 -6.06 -9.71
CA PRO A 120 13.16 -7.07 -9.19
C PRO A 120 14.63 -6.65 -9.08
N ASP A 121 15.14 -5.82 -10.00
CA ASP A 121 16.49 -5.23 -9.91
C ASP A 121 16.79 -4.48 -8.60
N PHE A 122 15.76 -4.13 -7.83
CA PHE A 122 15.84 -3.37 -6.60
C PHE A 122 15.47 -4.19 -5.35
N TRP A 123 15.21 -5.49 -5.51
CA TRP A 123 14.98 -6.40 -4.39
C TRP A 123 16.26 -6.60 -3.56
N GLY A 124 16.08 -6.95 -2.28
CA GLY A 124 17.20 -7.18 -1.36
C GLY A 124 17.97 -5.93 -0.91
N LYS A 125 17.62 -4.73 -1.43
CA LYS A 125 18.31 -3.45 -1.13
C LYS A 125 17.65 -2.63 -0.01
N GLY A 126 16.56 -3.14 0.57
CA GLY A 126 15.82 -2.51 1.67
C GLY A 126 14.83 -1.41 1.27
N TYR A 127 14.67 -1.12 -0.03
CA TYR A 127 13.77 -0.05 -0.49
C TYR A 127 12.29 -0.29 -0.16
N ALA A 128 11.82 -1.54 -0.21
CA ALA A 128 10.45 -1.87 0.19
C ALA A 128 10.20 -1.52 1.67
N THR A 129 11.11 -1.90 2.57
CA THR A 129 11.03 -1.59 4.01
C THR A 129 11.00 -0.09 4.25
N GLU A 130 11.89 0.66 3.61
CA GLU A 130 11.96 2.12 3.74
C GLU A 130 10.70 2.81 3.20
N ALA A 131 10.20 2.38 2.03
CA ALA A 131 8.98 2.93 1.46
C ALA A 131 7.76 2.66 2.34
N VAL A 132 7.60 1.42 2.82
CA VAL A 132 6.47 1.04 3.69
C VAL A 132 6.53 1.79 5.02
N ALA A 133 7.71 1.95 5.62
CA ALA A 133 7.88 2.75 6.83
C ALA A 133 7.45 4.21 6.62
N GLY A 134 7.85 4.83 5.50
CA GLY A 134 7.42 6.19 5.16
C GLY A 134 5.91 6.31 4.93
N ILE A 135 5.29 5.32 4.29
CA ILE A 135 3.83 5.26 4.11
C ILE A 135 3.11 5.17 5.45
N ILE A 136 3.58 4.32 6.38
CA ILE A 136 2.99 4.16 7.72
C ILE A 136 3.07 5.48 8.49
N ASP A 137 4.24 6.11 8.54
CA ASP A 137 4.45 7.38 9.23
C ASP A 137 3.55 8.49 8.65
N ALA A 138 3.48 8.61 7.33
CA ALA A 138 2.63 9.59 6.67
C ALA A 138 1.13 9.30 6.89
N TRP A 139 0.71 8.02 6.86
CA TRP A 139 -0.66 7.62 7.14
C TRP A 139 -1.11 8.03 8.54
N TRP A 140 -0.28 7.74 9.54
CA TRP A 140 -0.57 8.08 10.94
C TRP A 140 -0.55 9.58 11.23
N LYS A 141 -0.04 10.42 10.32
CA LYS A 141 -0.10 11.89 10.42
C LYS A 141 -1.33 12.54 9.81
N LEU A 142 -2.14 11.81 9.03
CA LEU A 142 -3.35 12.37 8.42
C LEU A 142 -4.39 12.72 9.50
N ASP A 143 -5.17 13.78 9.27
CA ASP A 143 -6.26 14.09 10.19
C ASP A 143 -7.37 13.03 10.10
N ARG A 144 -7.93 12.65 11.25
CA ARG A 144 -9.11 11.76 11.31
C ARG A 144 -10.34 12.59 11.61
N MET A 145 -11.45 12.24 10.98
CA MET A 145 -12.74 12.85 11.25
C MET A 145 -13.71 11.86 11.85
N GLY A 146 -14.45 12.30 12.86
CA GLY A 146 -15.53 11.54 13.44
C GLY A 146 -16.81 11.52 12.61
N PHE A 147 -17.58 10.44 12.70
CA PHE A 147 -19.01 10.52 12.40
C PHE A 147 -19.68 11.36 13.51
N GLU A 148 -20.50 12.34 13.13
CA GLU A 148 -21.19 13.25 14.07
C GLU A 148 -20.28 14.03 15.04
N GLY A 149 -19.02 14.25 14.68
CA GLY A 149 -18.05 14.96 15.54
C GLY A 149 -17.41 14.10 16.64
N ILE A 150 -17.65 12.78 16.65
CA ILE A 150 -16.97 11.82 17.55
C ILE A 150 -15.69 11.34 16.87
N VAL A 151 -14.55 11.93 17.22
CA VAL A 151 -13.23 11.45 16.74
C VAL A 151 -13.13 9.94 17.05
N PRO A 152 -12.84 9.08 16.06
CA PRO A 152 -12.69 7.66 16.29
C PRO A 152 -11.62 7.42 17.34
N ASP A 153 -11.83 6.42 18.19
CA ASP A 153 -10.81 5.98 19.14
C ASP A 153 -9.59 5.46 18.36
N LEU A 154 -8.59 6.34 18.19
CA LEU A 154 -7.39 6.07 17.40
C LEU A 154 -6.57 4.92 17.99
N GLU A 155 -6.71 4.63 19.30
CA GLU A 155 -6.06 3.49 19.94
C GLU A 155 -6.54 2.14 19.36
N LYS A 156 -7.71 2.13 18.69
CA LYS A 156 -8.29 0.92 18.08
C LYS A 156 -8.09 0.85 16.58
N GLU A 157 -7.64 1.91 15.91
CA GLU A 157 -7.40 1.88 14.46
C GLU A 157 -6.15 1.04 14.17
N LYS A 158 -6.29 0.05 13.29
CA LYS A 158 -5.17 -0.75 12.77
C LYS A 158 -5.01 -0.59 11.27
N LEU A 159 -3.77 -0.69 10.81
CA LEU A 159 -3.42 -0.96 9.41
C LEU A 159 -3.29 -2.47 9.22
N TYR A 160 -3.73 -2.95 8.05
CA TYR A 160 -3.65 -4.37 7.71
C TYR A 160 -2.76 -4.63 6.49
N ALA A 161 -2.30 -5.87 6.34
CA ALA A 161 -1.69 -6.36 5.11
C ALA A 161 -1.94 -7.86 4.96
N ALA A 162 -1.90 -8.35 3.73
CA ALA A 162 -1.95 -9.78 3.42
C ALA A 162 -0.72 -10.15 2.62
N CYS A 163 -0.08 -11.26 2.98
CA CYS A 163 1.12 -11.71 2.32
C CYS A 163 1.13 -13.24 2.22
N ASN A 164 1.37 -13.76 1.01
CA ASN A 164 1.64 -15.18 0.86
C ASN A 164 2.86 -15.55 1.73
N ARG A 165 2.71 -16.58 2.56
CA ARG A 165 3.71 -17.01 3.54
C ARG A 165 5.04 -17.39 2.89
N ALA A 166 4.99 -17.88 1.64
CA ALA A 166 6.17 -18.20 0.83
C ALA A 166 6.92 -16.95 0.31
N ASN A 167 6.30 -15.77 0.32
CA ASN A 167 6.96 -14.50 -0.03
C ASN A 167 7.82 -13.99 1.13
N VAL A 168 8.93 -14.68 1.39
CA VAL A 168 9.84 -14.39 2.51
C VAL A 168 10.33 -12.94 2.50
N GLY A 169 10.51 -12.34 1.32
CA GLY A 169 10.90 -10.94 1.19
C GLY A 169 9.87 -9.99 1.79
N SER A 170 8.60 -10.12 1.38
CA SER A 170 7.51 -9.29 1.89
C SER A 170 7.16 -9.59 3.35
N MET A 171 7.23 -10.85 3.78
CA MET A 171 7.08 -11.21 5.20
C MET A 171 8.07 -10.43 6.07
N LYS A 172 9.35 -10.37 5.66
CA LYS A 172 10.40 -9.62 6.38
C LYS A 172 10.18 -8.11 6.31
N VAL A 173 9.66 -7.58 5.21
CA VAL A 173 9.32 -6.15 5.09
C VAL A 173 8.28 -5.77 6.13
N LEU A 174 7.14 -6.47 6.14
CA LEU A 174 6.04 -6.20 7.06
C LEU A 174 6.48 -6.30 8.52
N GLN A 175 7.20 -7.37 8.89
CA GLN A 175 7.72 -7.55 10.25
C GLN A 175 8.69 -6.44 10.68
N ARG A 176 9.58 -6.00 9.77
CA ARG A 176 10.54 -4.91 10.07
C ARG A 176 9.88 -3.54 10.20
N THR A 177 8.71 -3.36 9.62
CA THR A 177 7.91 -2.14 9.76
C THR A 177 6.87 -2.23 10.87
N GLY A 178 7.01 -3.22 11.77
CA GLY A 178 6.21 -3.33 13.00
C GLY A 178 4.95 -4.18 12.88
N PHE A 179 4.58 -4.67 11.70
CA PHE A 179 3.39 -5.51 11.56
C PHE A 179 3.57 -6.87 12.25
N GLY A 180 2.55 -7.28 13.01
CA GLY A 180 2.43 -8.63 13.58
C GLY A 180 1.47 -9.50 12.77
N ILE A 181 1.73 -10.80 12.70
CA ILE A 181 0.77 -11.76 12.13
C ILE A 181 -0.30 -12.02 13.19
N TYR A 182 -1.57 -11.80 12.87
CA TYR A 182 -2.70 -12.12 13.75
C TYR A 182 -3.50 -13.33 13.28
N HIS A 183 -3.41 -13.68 12.00
CA HIS A 183 -4.11 -14.83 11.42
C HIS A 183 -3.35 -15.38 10.21
N GLU A 184 -3.53 -16.67 9.93
CA GLU A 184 -3.10 -17.30 8.69
C GLU A 184 -4.29 -18.10 8.13
N GLU A 185 -4.52 -18.00 6.82
CA GLU A 185 -5.60 -18.72 6.14
C GLU A 185 -5.14 -19.29 4.79
N SER A 186 -5.89 -20.25 4.27
CA SER A 186 -5.62 -20.84 2.95
C SER A 186 -6.44 -20.13 1.87
N ILE A 187 -5.79 -19.41 0.96
CA ILE A 187 -6.42 -18.69 -0.15
C ILE A 187 -5.86 -19.25 -1.45
N GLU A 188 -6.73 -19.79 -2.30
CA GLU A 188 -6.36 -20.32 -3.63
C GLU A 188 -5.18 -21.34 -3.59
N GLY A 189 -5.06 -22.09 -2.49
CA GLY A 189 -4.00 -23.09 -2.30
C GLY A 189 -2.71 -22.54 -1.69
N ASP A 190 -2.60 -21.24 -1.45
CA ASP A 190 -1.51 -20.63 -0.69
C ASP A 190 -1.87 -20.46 0.78
N VAL A 191 -0.87 -20.58 1.65
CA VAL A 191 -0.97 -20.07 3.03
C VAL A 191 -0.70 -18.57 2.98
N VAL A 192 -1.67 -17.77 3.40
CA VAL A 192 -1.59 -16.31 3.44
C VAL A 192 -1.58 -15.87 4.89
N ALA A 193 -0.52 -15.16 5.27
CA ALA A 193 -0.44 -14.48 6.55
C ALA A 193 -1.13 -13.12 6.47
N LEU A 194 -2.06 -12.91 7.39
CA LEU A 194 -2.71 -11.62 7.61
C LEU A 194 -2.01 -10.91 8.75
N PHE A 195 -1.66 -9.66 8.48
CA PHE A 195 -0.91 -8.80 9.35
C PHE A 195 -1.74 -7.63 9.83
N GLU A 196 -1.46 -7.19 11.04
CA GLU A 196 -1.99 -5.96 11.63
C GLU A 196 -0.87 -5.11 12.24
N LEU A 197 -1.09 -3.81 12.28
CA LEU A 197 -0.23 -2.83 12.91
C LEU A 197 -1.11 -1.80 13.62
N GLU A 198 -0.96 -1.71 14.94
CA GLU A 198 -1.58 -0.68 15.77
C GLU A 198 -0.91 0.68 15.54
N ASN A 199 -1.63 1.76 15.83
CA ASN A 199 -1.04 3.09 15.80
C ASN A 199 0.12 3.19 16.80
N PRO A 200 1.37 3.41 16.35
CA PRO A 200 2.53 3.45 17.23
C PRO A 200 2.56 4.67 18.17
N THR A 201 1.68 5.67 17.98
CA THR A 201 1.61 6.87 18.83
C THR A 201 0.43 6.87 19.79
N GLY A 202 -0.12 5.70 20.14
CA GLY A 202 -1.11 5.55 21.22
C GLY A 202 -0.69 6.25 22.50
#